data_AF-A0A2V6NP90-F1
#
_entry.id   AF-A0A2V6NP90-F1
#
_cell.length_a   1.000
_cell.length_b   1.000
_cell.length_c   1.000
_cell.angle_alpha   90.00
_cell.angle_beta   90.00
_cell.angle_gamma   90.00
#
_symmetry.space_group_name_H-M   'P 1'
#
loop_
_entity.id
_entity.type
_entity.pdbx_description
1 polymer ?
#
loop_
_entity_poly.entity_id
_entity_poly.type
_entity_poly.pdbx_seq_one_letter_code
_entity_poly.pdbx_strand_id
1 'polypeptide(L)' 'MEQITPQELKARLDRREAPMLLDVREDWETKLCRLPNAMHIPIEEI' A
#
# COMPACT_ATOMS: atom_id res chain seq x y z
N MET A 1 -16.41 0.31 7.67
CA MET A 1 -15.12 0.25 6.96
C MET A 1 -14.80 1.65 6.49
N GLU A 2 -13.67 2.21 6.94
CA GLU A 2 -13.17 3.48 6.41
C GLU A 2 -12.37 3.20 5.14
N GLN A 3 -12.49 4.06 4.13
CA GLN A 3 -11.79 3.96 2.86
C GLN A 3 -11.27 5.33 2.46
N ILE A 4 -10.19 5.35 1.67
CA ILE A 4 -9.64 6.55 1.05
C ILE A 4 -9.38 6.29 -0.42
N THR A 5 -9.39 7.36 -1.22
CA THR A 5 -9.03 7.32 -2.63
C THR A 5 -7.50 7.28 -2.83
N PRO A 6 -7.02 6.83 -4.01
CA PRO A 6 -5.60 6.90 -4.35
C PRO A 6 -5.01 8.32 -4.27
N GLN A 7 -5.80 9.34 -4.65
CA GLN A 7 -5.39 10.75 -4.63
C GLN A 7 -5.20 11.25 -3.19
N GLU A 8 -6.12 10.88 -2.28
CA GLU A 8 -5.98 11.21 -0.86
C GLU A 8 -4.78 10.50 -0.23
N LEU A 9 -4.56 9.23 -0.57
CA LEU A 9 -3.37 8.50 -0.11
C LEU A 9 -2.09 9.19 -0.58
N LYS A 10 -2.00 9.55 -1.88
CA LYS A 10 -0.84 10.26 -2.43
C LYS A 10 -0.59 11.58 -1.70
N ALA A 11 -1.63 12.36 -1.42
CA ALA A 11 -1.50 13.62 -0.68
C ALA A 11 -0.95 13.41 0.74
N ARG A 12 -1.35 12.33 1.44
CA ARG A 12 -0.79 11.97 2.76
C ARG A 12 0.67 11.54 2.69
N LEU A 13 1.02 10.74 1.67
CA LEU A 13 2.40 10.32 1.42
C LEU A 13 3.31 11.52 1.15
N ASP A 14 2.85 12.51 0.38
CA ASP A 14 3.61 13.72 0.07
C ASP A 14 3.84 14.61 1.31
N ARG A 15 2.92 14.58 2.27
CA ARG A 15 2.99 15.34 3.53
C ARG A 15 3.85 14.68 4.61
N ARG A 16 4.45 13.51 4.34
CA ARG A 16 5.15 12.65 5.33
C ARG A 16 4.26 12.22 6.51
N GLU A 17 2.95 12.29 6.35
CA GLU A 17 1.94 11.73 7.27
C GLU A 17 1.56 10.31 6.79
N ALA A 18 2.57 9.53 6.40
CA ALA A 18 2.36 8.27 5.72
C ALA A 18 1.87 7.21 6.73
N PRO A 19 0.68 6.62 6.54
CA PRO A 19 0.27 5.46 7.31
C PRO A 19 1.19 4.27 7.00
N MET A 20 1.16 3.24 7.85
CA MET A 20 1.69 1.93 7.47
C MET A 20 0.87 1.41 6.28
N LEU A 21 1.55 1.07 5.19
CA LEU A 21 0.94 0.50 4.00
C LEU A 21 1.19 -1.00 3.97
N LEU A 22 0.12 -1.78 3.95
CA LEU A 22 0.16 -3.23 3.77
C LEU A 22 -0.34 -3.55 2.36
N ASP A 23 0.54 -4.09 1.54
CA ASP A 23 0.22 -4.63 0.22
C ASP A 23 -0.10 -6.11 0.39
N VAL A 24 -1.34 -6.50 0.12
CA VAL A 24 -1.85 -7.86 0.31
C VAL A 24 -1.96 -8.65 -1.00
N ARG A 25 -1.39 -8.12 -2.07
CA ARG A 25 -1.36 -8.73 -3.40
C ARG A 25 -0.39 -9.91 -3.46
N GLU A 26 -0.49 -10.70 -4.52
CA GLU A 26 0.43 -11.82 -4.76
C GLU A 26 1.86 -11.33 -5.09
N ASP A 27 2.85 -12.20 -4.87
CA ASP A 27 4.27 -11.98 -5.17
C ASP A 27 4.54 -11.49 -6.60
N TRP A 28 3.80 -12.01 -7.58
CA TRP A 28 4.03 -11.64 -8.97
C TRP A 28 3.53 -10.24 -9.29
N GLU A 29 2.48 -9.76 -8.60
CA GLU A 29 1.92 -8.42 -8.79
C GLU A 29 2.85 -7.33 -8.24
N THR A 30 3.46 -7.57 -7.07
CA THR A 30 4.37 -6.59 -6.44
C THR A 30 5.70 -6.47 -7.19
N LYS A 31 6.09 -7.50 -7.95
CA LYS A 31 7.23 -7.47 -8.88
C LYS A 31 6.98 -6.60 -10.12
N LEU A 32 5.71 -6.43 -10.53
CA LEU A 32 5.34 -5.52 -11.64
C LEU A 32 5.38 -4.06 -11.18
N CYS A 33 4.75 -3.77 -10.04
CA CYS A 33 4.79 -2.44 -9.43
C CYS A 33 4.42 -2.50 -7.95
N ARG A 34 5.01 -1.59 -7.15
CA ARG A 34 4.66 -1.41 -5.74
C ARG A 34 4.99 0.00 -5.28
N LEU A 35 4.32 0.44 -4.21
CA LEU A 35 4.68 1.67 -3.52
C LEU A 35 6.00 1.45 -2.74
N PRO A 36 6.98 2.38 -2.80
CA PRO A 36 8.30 2.18 -2.19
C PRO A 36 8.30 1.92 -0.68
N ASN A 37 7.26 2.37 0.02
CA ASN A 37 7.11 2.31 1.47
C ASN A 37 6.03 1.30 1.93
N ALA A 38 5.59 0.40 1.05
CA ALA A 38 4.66 -0.66 1.40
C ALA A 38 5.38 -1.89 1.97
N MET A 39 4.82 -2.44 3.05
CA MET A 39 5.13 -3.76 3.56
C MET A 39 4.30 -4.78 2.76
N HIS A 40 4.92 -5.85 2.30
CA HIS A 40 4.25 -6.88 1.52
C HIS A 40 4.00 -8.11 2.40
N ILE A 41 2.73 -8.47 2.57
CA ILE A 41 2.27 -9.72 3.21
C ILE A 41 1.07 -10.19 2.39
N PRO A 42 1.20 -11.25 1.56
CA PRO A 42 0.09 -11.78 0.77
C PRO A 42 -1.13 -12.09 1.64
N ILE A 43 -2.34 -11.90 1.10
CA ILE A 43 -3.59 -12.09 1.86
C ILE A 43 -3.73 -13.52 2.42
N GLU A 44 -3.10 -14.51 1.78
CA GLU A 44 -3.08 -15.91 2.22
C GLU A 44 -2.21 -16.14 3.47
N GLU A 45 -1.34 -15.18 3.82
CA GLU A 45 -0.42 -15.24 4.97
C GLU A 45 -0.91 -14.43 6.19
N ILE A 46 -2.12 -13.87 6.13
CA ILE A 46 -2.76 -13.05 7.18
C ILE A 46 -3.78 -13.88 7.97
#